data_AF-H9V0L7-F1
#
_entry.id   AF-H9V0L7-F1
#
_cell.length_a   1.000
_cell.length_b   1.000
_cell.length_c   1.000
_cell.angle_alpha   90.00
_cell.angle_beta   90.00
_cell.angle_gamma   90.00
#
_symmetry.space_group_name_H-M   'P 1'
#
loop_
_entity.id
_entity.type
_entity.pdbx_description
1 polymer ?
#
loop_
_entity_poly.entity_id
_entity_poly.type
_entity_poly.pdbx_seq_one_letter_code
_entity_poly.pdbx_strand_id
1 'polypeptide(L)'
;SKNFTTMKVAHSPEFGMIRVIDNALTEGLQQNSKELGRARGMYVQDSFSGVNLLMVLTVIFQAGEHSGSTLCLQGQDGRKQREI
;
A
#
# COMPACT_ATOMS: atom_id res chain seq x y z
N SER A 1 22.48 -23.34 -38.89
CA SER A 1 21.97 -22.10 -38.26
C SER A 1 21.26 -22.49 -36.97
N LYS A 2 21.71 -22.04 -35.79
CA LYS A 2 21.00 -22.30 -34.52
C LYS A 2 19.98 -21.18 -34.32
N ASN A 3 18.70 -21.50 -34.40
CA ASN A 3 17.61 -20.57 -34.07
C ASN A 3 17.59 -20.37 -32.55
N PHE A 4 18.28 -19.34 -32.06
CA PHE A 4 18.16 -18.93 -30.66
C PHE A 4 16.86 -18.13 -30.50
N THR A 5 15.84 -18.75 -29.92
CA THR A 5 14.66 -18.03 -29.46
C THR A 5 15.05 -17.17 -28.25
N THR A 6 15.04 -15.86 -28.42
CA THR A 6 15.36 -14.89 -27.36
C THR A 6 14.35 -14.98 -26.21
N MET A 7 14.81 -15.25 -24.99
CA MET A 7 14.04 -15.03 -23.76
C MET A 7 14.17 -13.57 -23.35
N LYS A 8 13.06 -12.82 -23.34
CA LYS A 8 13.01 -11.52 -22.63
C LYS A 8 12.91 -11.82 -21.13
N VAL A 9 13.97 -11.56 -20.39
CA VAL A 9 13.88 -11.48 -18.93
C VAL A 9 13.23 -10.13 -18.61
N ALA A 10 11.99 -10.15 -18.13
CA ALA A 10 11.33 -8.96 -17.61
C ALA A 10 11.95 -8.62 -16.25
N HIS A 11 12.64 -7.49 -16.17
CA HIS A 11 13.18 -6.95 -14.93
C HIS A 11 12.33 -5.75 -14.50
N SER A 12 11.69 -5.87 -13.34
CA SER A 12 11.06 -4.74 -12.64
C SER A 12 11.91 -4.45 -11.41
N PRO A 13 12.69 -3.34 -11.39
CA PRO A 13 13.57 -3.01 -10.27
C PRO A 13 12.84 -2.89 -8.94
N GLU A 14 11.55 -2.59 -8.99
CA GLU A 14 10.72 -2.40 -7.81
C GLU A 14 10.07 -3.70 -7.35
N PHE A 15 9.97 -4.75 -8.17
CA PHE A 15 9.34 -6.01 -7.74
C PHE A 15 9.98 -6.56 -6.47
N GLY A 16 9.16 -6.85 -5.46
CA GLY A 16 9.59 -7.32 -4.15
C GLY A 16 10.09 -6.21 -3.21
N MET A 17 10.13 -4.94 -3.64
CA MET A 17 10.41 -3.81 -2.76
C MET A 17 9.32 -3.70 -1.69
N ILE A 18 9.74 -3.55 -0.44
CA ILE A 18 8.88 -3.39 0.73
C ILE A 18 9.08 -1.99 1.30
N ARG A 19 7.97 -1.30 1.58
CA ARG A 19 7.98 -0.05 2.36
C ARG A 19 7.14 -0.22 3.61
N VAL A 20 7.69 0.25 4.73
CA VAL A 20 7.00 0.34 6.02
C VAL A 20 6.50 1.77 6.20
N ILE A 21 5.27 1.93 6.65
CA ILE A 21 4.63 3.24 6.82
C ILE A 21 4.13 3.46 8.25
N ASP A 22 4.12 4.72 8.67
CA ASP A 22 3.44 5.20 9.87
C ASP A 22 2.86 6.59 9.59
N ASN A 23 1.71 6.63 8.92
CA ASN A 23 1.09 7.86 8.42
C ASN A 23 -0.02 8.35 9.34
N ALA A 24 -0.21 9.68 9.42
CA ALA A 24 -1.34 10.27 10.12
C ALA A 24 -2.65 10.00 9.35
N LEU A 25 -3.70 9.61 10.09
CA LEU A 25 -5.08 9.61 9.61
C LEU A 25 -5.72 10.92 10.06
N THR A 26 -6.09 11.78 9.12
CA THR A 26 -6.65 13.10 9.41
C THR A 26 -8.11 13.22 8.99
N GLU A 27 -8.85 14.14 9.62
CA GLU A 27 -10.26 14.41 9.33
C GLU A 27 -10.48 14.99 7.92
N GLY A 28 -9.47 15.62 7.33
CA GLY A 28 -9.54 16.17 5.98
C GLY A 28 -8.18 16.30 5.31
N LEU A 29 -8.19 16.82 4.08
CA LEU A 29 -6.99 17.00 3.26
C LEU A 29 -6.16 18.24 3.65
N GLN A 30 -6.70 19.12 4.49
CA GLN A 30 -6.02 20.34 4.91
C GLN A 30 -4.86 20.04 5.86
N GLN A 31 -3.75 20.77 5.73
CA GLN A 31 -2.53 20.52 6.49
C GLN A 31 -2.70 20.69 8.01
N ASN A 32 -3.66 21.52 8.43
CA ASN A 32 -4.01 21.74 9.84
C ASN A 32 -5.24 20.94 10.29
N SER A 33 -5.70 19.98 9.48
CA SER A 33 -6.84 19.13 9.86
C SER A 33 -6.50 18.29 11.09
N LYS A 34 -7.52 17.99 11.88
CA LYS A 34 -7.37 17.22 13.11
C LYS A 34 -6.89 15.80 12.78
N GLU A 35 -5.85 15.36 13.49
CA GLU A 35 -5.44 13.96 13.47
C GLU A 35 -6.44 13.10 14.26
N LEU A 36 -6.89 12.01 13.63
CA LEU A 36 -7.85 11.05 14.17
C LEU A 36 -7.18 9.74 14.58
N GLY A 37 -5.96 9.48 14.12
CA GLY A 37 -5.23 8.25 14.39
C GLY A 37 -4.03 8.03 13.47
N ARG A 38 -3.59 6.77 13.36
CA ARG A 38 -2.42 6.38 12.54
C ARG A 38 -2.72 5.17 11.66
N ALA A 39 -2.19 5.17 10.43
CA ALA A 39 -2.14 4.00 9.57
C ALA A 39 -0.71 3.45 9.55
N ARG A 40 -0.54 2.23 10.05
CA ARG A 40 0.76 1.55 10.17
C ARG A 40 0.75 0.24 9.41
N GLY A 41 1.89 -0.15 8.86
CA GLY A 41 2.04 -1.45 8.24
C GLY A 41 3.01 -1.37 7.10
N MET A 42 2.76 -2.15 6.05
CA MET A 42 3.65 -2.23 4.91
C MET A 42 2.91 -2.42 3.61
N TYR A 43 3.61 -2.11 2.52
CA TYR A 43 3.19 -2.51 1.20
C TYR A 43 4.37 -3.04 0.38
N VAL A 44 4.06 -3.94 -0.55
CA VAL A 44 5.03 -4.63 -1.40
C VAL A 44 4.68 -4.41 -2.86
N GLN A 45 5.65 -4.03 -3.69
CA GLN A 45 5.44 -4.04 -5.15
C GLN A 45 5.39 -5.49 -5.64
N ASP A 46 4.21 -5.98 -6.00
CA ASP A 46 3.97 -7.42 -6.24
C ASP A 46 3.78 -7.76 -7.73
N SER A 47 4.09 -6.83 -8.64
CA SER A 47 3.95 -7.01 -10.08
C SER A 47 5.25 -6.81 -10.85
N PHE A 48 5.56 -7.77 -11.74
CA PHE A 48 6.69 -7.70 -12.67
C PHE A 48 6.42 -6.84 -13.90
N SER A 49 5.15 -6.56 -14.21
CA SER A 49 4.73 -5.94 -15.47
C SER A 49 3.96 -4.63 -15.30
N GLY A 50 3.98 -4.04 -14.09
CA GLY A 50 3.31 -2.78 -13.78
C GLY A 50 3.39 -2.41 -12.29
N VAL A 51 2.76 -1.30 -11.94
CA VAL A 51 2.68 -0.83 -10.54
C VAL A 51 1.44 -1.45 -9.89
N ASN A 52 1.66 -2.43 -9.02
CA ASN A 52 0.65 -2.95 -8.08
C ASN A 52 1.31 -3.05 -6.70
N LEU A 53 0.57 -2.73 -5.63
CA LEU A 53 1.04 -2.86 -4.26
C LEU A 53 0.17 -3.82 -3.47
N LEU A 54 0.72 -4.89 -2.91
CA LEU A 54 0.05 -5.66 -1.87
C LEU A 54 0.22 -4.93 -0.54
N MET A 55 -0.87 -4.58 0.13
CA MET A 55 -0.89 -3.83 1.39
C MET A 55 -1.34 -4.72 2.55
N VAL A 56 -0.66 -4.56 3.69
CA VAL A 56 -1.12 -5.04 5.00
C VAL A 56 -0.99 -3.87 5.96
N LEU A 57 -2.12 -3.32 6.39
CA LEU A 57 -2.20 -2.11 7.20
C LEU A 57 -3.07 -2.32 8.44
N THR A 58 -2.74 -1.61 9.50
CA THR A 58 -3.57 -1.42 10.68
C THR A 58 -3.82 0.07 10.87
N VAL A 59 -5.09 0.44 10.85
CA VAL A 59 -5.56 1.76 11.26
C VAL A 59 -5.79 1.72 12.77
N ILE A 60 -5.17 2.65 13.49
CA ILE A 60 -5.24 2.81 14.94
C ILE A 60 -5.97 4.12 15.22
N PHE A 61 -7.22 4.03 15.68
CA PHE A 61 -8.04 5.19 15.97
C PHE A 61 -7.69 5.75 17.35
N GLN A 62 -7.43 7.05 17.43
CA GLN A 62 -7.02 7.76 18.65
C GLN A 62 -8.01 8.86 19.05
N ALA A 63 -9.00 9.17 18.20
CA ALA A 63 -10.04 10.13 18.46
C ALA A 63 -11.39 9.70 17.85
N GLY A 64 -12.46 10.38 18.25
CA GLY A 64 -13.82 10.10 17.76
C GLY A 64 -14.44 8.86 18.41
N GLU A 65 -15.53 8.38 17.81
CA GLU A 65 -16.36 7.29 18.35
C GLU A 65 -15.63 5.94 18.42
N HIS A 66 -14.61 5.75 17.58
CA HIS A 66 -13.81 4.52 17.53
C HIS A 66 -12.48 4.62 18.28
N SER A 67 -12.26 5.68 19.07
CA SER A 67 -10.99 5.86 19.79
C SER A 67 -10.62 4.64 20.63
N GLY A 68 -9.36 4.20 20.53
CA GLY A 68 -8.84 2.99 21.17
C GLY A 68 -9.04 1.70 20.37
N SER A 69 -9.84 1.73 19.30
CA SER A 69 -10.04 0.58 18.41
C SER A 69 -9.01 0.53 17.28
N THR A 70 -8.94 -0.62 16.61
CA THR A 70 -8.10 -0.83 15.42
C THR A 70 -8.87 -1.51 14.30
N LEU A 71 -8.53 -1.19 13.05
CA LEU A 71 -9.01 -1.88 11.85
C LEU A 71 -7.83 -2.39 11.03
N CYS A 72 -7.82 -3.70 10.73
CA CYS A 72 -6.81 -4.29 9.85
C CYS A 72 -7.34 -4.39 8.42
N LEU A 73 -6.52 -3.99 7.46
CA LEU A 73 -6.79 -4.00 6.03
C LEU A 73 -5.75 -4.83 5.30
N GLN A 74 -6.21 -5.69 4.39
CA GLN A 74 -5.35 -6.46 3.51
C GLN A 74 -5.93 -6.42 2.10
N GLY A 75 -5.16 -5.94 1.12
CA GLY A 75 -5.66 -5.79 -0.24
C GLY A 75 -4.60 -5.33 -1.21
N GLN A 76 -4.97 -5.21 -2.48
CA GLN A 76 -4.07 -4.78 -3.55
C GLN A 76 -4.40 -3.34 -4.02
N ASP A 77 -3.36 -2.56 -4.29
CA ASP A 77 -3.41 -1.22 -4.85
C ASP A 77 -2.88 -1.22 -6.29
N GLY A 78 -3.78 -1.45 -7.25
CA GLY A 78 -3.43 -1.47 -8.68
C GLY A 78 -4.37 -0.69 -9.61
N ARG A 79 -5.46 -0.07 -9.09
CA ARG A 79 -6.48 0.64 -9.89
C ARG A 79 -7.08 1.86 -9.18
N LYS A 80 -7.69 2.77 -9.97
CA LYS A 80 -8.23 4.08 -9.52
C LYS A 80 -9.45 4.02 -8.59
N GLN A 81 -10.17 2.90 -8.51
CA GLN A 81 -11.27 2.64 -7.57
C GLN A 81 -10.99 1.28 -6.93
N ARG A 82 -11.05 1.17 -5.60
CA ARG A 82 -10.64 -0.03 -4.86
C ARG A 82 -11.61 -0.33 -3.73
N GLU A 83 -11.86 -1.62 -3.56
CA GLU A 83 -12.48 -2.21 -2.37
C GLU A 83 -11.33 -2.86 -1.58
N ILE A 84 -11.18 -2.46 -0.32
CA ILE A 84 -10.12 -2.89 0.60
C ILE A 84 -10.80 -3.36 1.89
#